data_AF-A0A438JM37-F1
#
_entry.id   AF-A0A438JM37-F1
#
_cell.length_a   1.000
_cell.length_b   1.000
_cell.length_c   1.000
_cell.angle_alpha   90.00
_cell.angle_beta   90.00
_cell.angle_gamma   90.00
#
_symmetry.space_group_name_H-M   'P 1'
#
loop_
_entity.id
_entity.type
_entity.pdbx_description
1 polymer ?
#
loop_
_entity_poly.entity_id
_entity_poly.type
_entity_poly.pdbx_seq_one_letter_code
_entity_poly.pdbx_strand_id
1 'polypeptide(L)'
;MIILFGYQVRFLLRSGREYEQASTDSDKLSPRFLGYFLFRSNSRRQSSDSKSPSFKEQSAHITSVKNILENHANYLMSGKELSKLVAFVKGTQFDLVEYLQRERYGFARLESFASGLELIGEKLEMGTLQSRLDAEFLLAHMCSVKFKEWIVVLATLLRRSEVLLDLFRHDNRLWTAYGATLQSQPAFAEYHDLLEALEERLKSSDNLEEK
;
A
#
# COMPACT_ATOMS: atom_id res chain seq x y z
N MET A 1 22.13 26.41 -12.91
CA MET A 1 20.77 26.70 -12.43
C MET A 1 19.97 25.40 -12.41
N ILE A 2 20.19 24.54 -11.41
CA ILE A 2 19.56 23.20 -11.31
C ILE A 2 19.20 22.94 -9.83
N ILE A 3 18.25 23.70 -9.28
CA ILE A 3 17.67 23.44 -7.95
C ILE A 3 16.14 23.52 -8.02
N LEU A 4 15.53 23.03 -9.10
CA LEU A 4 14.06 22.94 -9.20
C LEU A 4 13.66 21.73 -10.07
N PHE A 5 13.71 20.53 -9.50
CA PHE A 5 13.01 19.37 -10.06
C PHE A 5 12.48 18.41 -8.98
N GLY A 6 13.05 18.44 -7.77
CA GLY A 6 12.57 17.64 -6.62
C GLY A 6 11.27 18.13 -5.94
N TYR A 7 10.79 19.34 -6.24
CA TYR A 7 9.56 19.88 -5.63
C TYR A 7 8.27 19.51 -6.37
N GLN A 8 8.33 19.03 -7.62
CA GLN A 8 7.14 18.80 -8.45
C GLN A 8 6.44 17.45 -8.19
N VAL A 9 7.14 16.45 -7.65
CA VAL A 9 6.54 15.14 -7.31
C VAL A 9 5.71 15.21 -6.02
N ARG A 10 6.04 16.14 -5.10
CA ARG A 10 5.22 16.43 -3.91
C ARG A 10 3.84 17.01 -4.25
N PHE A 11 3.64 17.50 -5.48
CA PHE A 11 2.37 18.07 -5.94
C PHE A 11 1.38 17.02 -6.45
N LEU A 12 1.86 15.92 -7.05
CA LEU A 12 1.00 14.88 -7.62
C LEU A 12 0.14 14.18 -6.55
N LEU A 13 0.66 14.03 -5.35
CA LEU A 13 -0.06 13.37 -4.25
C LEU A 13 -0.90 14.34 -3.38
N ARG A 14 -0.84 15.66 -3.62
CA ARG A 14 -1.59 16.67 -2.82
C ARG A 14 -2.67 17.45 -3.58
N SER A 15 -2.59 17.56 -4.91
CA SER A 15 -3.55 18.39 -5.68
C SER A 15 -4.96 17.78 -5.85
N GLY A 16 -5.19 16.55 -5.36
CA GLY A 16 -6.50 15.88 -5.42
C GLY A 16 -7.36 15.95 -4.14
N ARG A 17 -6.94 16.66 -3.08
CA ARG A 17 -7.64 16.64 -1.78
C ARG A 17 -7.96 17.99 -1.13
N GLU A 18 -7.76 19.11 -1.81
CA GLU A 18 -8.05 20.45 -1.22
C GLU A 18 -9.31 21.14 -1.80
N TYR A 19 -10.23 20.40 -2.44
CA TYR A 19 -11.53 20.92 -2.92
C TYR A 19 -12.74 20.08 -2.47
N GLU A 20 -12.84 19.77 -1.17
CA GLU A 20 -14.16 19.52 -0.55
C GLU A 20 -14.03 19.53 0.99
N GLN A 21 -13.66 20.67 1.56
CA GLN A 21 -13.94 20.92 2.97
C GLN A 21 -14.21 22.41 3.20
N ALA A 22 -15.28 22.89 2.58
CA ALA A 22 -15.94 24.13 2.95
C ALA A 22 -17.45 23.95 2.77
N SER A 23 -18.18 24.17 3.86
CA SER A 23 -19.65 24.11 4.02
C SER A 23 -20.23 22.67 3.97
N THR A 24 -20.98 22.17 4.94
CA THR A 24 -21.96 22.84 5.80
C THR A 24 -22.03 22.15 7.16
N ASP A 25 -22.04 22.99 8.18
CA ASP A 25 -22.52 22.71 9.52
C ASP A 25 -24.00 22.30 9.45
N SER A 26 -24.36 21.11 9.92
CA SER A 26 -25.73 20.84 10.36
C SER A 26 -25.72 19.78 11.46
N ASP A 27 -25.61 20.28 12.67
CA ASP A 27 -26.37 19.86 13.85
C ASP A 27 -27.47 18.81 13.63
N LYS A 28 -27.60 17.97 14.68
CA LYS A 28 -28.80 17.28 15.19
C LYS A 28 -29.12 15.83 14.76
N LEU A 29 -29.10 15.00 15.81
CA LEU A 29 -30.09 13.98 16.21
C LEU A 29 -29.94 12.55 15.68
N SER A 30 -29.34 11.70 16.53
CA SER A 30 -29.81 10.33 16.77
C SER A 30 -31.28 10.36 17.24
N PRO A 31 -32.16 9.36 16.94
CA PRO A 31 -32.08 8.09 17.68
C PRO A 31 -32.68 6.79 17.04
N ARG A 32 -32.13 5.64 17.50
CA ARG A 32 -32.78 4.38 17.98
C ARG A 32 -33.35 3.29 17.04
N PHE A 33 -33.18 2.05 17.57
CA PHE A 33 -33.88 0.75 17.37
C PHE A 33 -33.38 -0.11 16.19
N LEU A 34 -33.10 -1.43 16.27
CA LEU A 34 -33.58 -2.59 17.06
C LEU A 34 -32.52 -3.72 16.99
N GLY A 35 -32.46 -4.62 17.99
CA GLY A 35 -31.71 -5.88 17.85
C GLY A 35 -31.46 -6.65 19.15
N TYR A 36 -32.52 -7.22 19.70
CA TYR A 36 -32.54 -8.03 20.93
C TYR A 36 -31.79 -9.35 20.78
N PHE A 37 -30.89 -9.66 21.71
CA PHE A 37 -30.68 -11.04 22.18
C PHE A 37 -30.71 -11.06 23.71
N LEU A 38 -31.72 -11.74 24.24
CA LEU A 38 -31.92 -12.05 25.65
C LEU A 38 -31.14 -13.31 25.97
N PHE A 39 -30.17 -13.24 26.89
CA PHE A 39 -29.83 -14.36 27.76
C PHE A 39 -29.78 -13.87 29.20
N ARG A 40 -30.79 -14.29 29.96
CA ARG A 40 -30.95 -14.05 31.39
C ARG A 40 -30.60 -15.35 32.10
N SER A 41 -29.55 -15.36 32.91
CA SER A 41 -29.43 -16.29 34.05
C SER A 41 -28.82 -15.56 35.22
N ASN A 42 -29.61 -15.41 36.28
CA ASN A 42 -29.23 -14.78 37.53
C ASN A 42 -29.04 -15.88 38.58
N SER A 43 -27.82 -16.09 39.07
CA SER A 43 -27.59 -16.85 40.31
C SER A 43 -26.26 -16.46 40.95
N ARG A 44 -26.38 -15.54 41.92
CA ARG A 44 -25.88 -15.65 43.29
C ARG A 44 -24.41 -16.07 43.49
N ARG A 45 -23.64 -15.10 44.02
CA ARG A 45 -22.30 -15.21 44.64
C ARG A 45 -22.07 -16.53 45.40
N GLN A 46 -20.97 -17.21 45.10
CA GLN A 46 -20.07 -17.76 46.12
C GLN A 46 -18.64 -17.93 45.57
N SER A 47 -17.70 -17.64 46.45
CA SER A 47 -16.25 -17.63 46.39
C SER A 47 -15.59 -18.91 45.87
N SER A 48 -14.59 -18.74 45.01
CA SER A 48 -13.35 -19.51 45.05
C SER A 48 -12.23 -18.68 44.42
N ASP A 49 -11.20 -18.38 45.21
CA ASP A 49 -9.93 -17.86 44.73
C ASP A 49 -9.34 -18.79 43.67
N SER A 50 -9.26 -18.30 42.44
CA SER A 50 -8.30 -18.77 41.46
C SER A 50 -7.83 -17.57 40.66
N LYS A 51 -6.87 -16.82 41.24
CA LYS A 51 -6.00 -15.92 40.50
C LYS A 51 -5.38 -16.72 39.35
N SER A 52 -5.91 -16.56 38.14
CA SER A 52 -5.21 -16.93 36.92
C SER A 52 -4.41 -15.71 36.44
N PRO A 53 -3.08 -15.63 36.66
CA PRO A 53 -2.24 -14.62 36.02
C PRO A 53 -2.14 -14.86 34.50
N SER A 54 -2.52 -16.06 34.05
CA SER A 54 -2.35 -16.59 32.70
C SER A 54 -2.97 -15.76 31.56
N PHE A 55 -4.19 -15.21 31.69
CA PHE A 55 -4.81 -14.51 30.54
C PHE A 55 -4.20 -13.13 30.26
N LYS A 56 -3.85 -12.36 31.30
CA LYS A 56 -3.16 -11.08 31.14
C LYS A 56 -1.73 -11.28 30.65
N GLU A 57 -1.05 -12.29 31.17
CA GLU A 57 0.31 -12.65 30.79
C GLU A 57 0.37 -13.16 29.33
N GLN A 58 -0.54 -14.04 28.91
CA GLN A 58 -0.67 -14.45 27.51
C GLN A 58 -0.97 -13.27 26.57
N SER A 59 -1.86 -12.35 26.96
CA SER A 59 -2.11 -11.15 26.16
C SER A 59 -0.90 -10.23 26.05
N ALA A 60 -0.07 -10.15 27.09
CA ALA A 60 1.18 -9.39 27.08
C ALA A 60 2.25 -10.06 26.20
N HIS A 61 2.37 -11.39 26.25
CA HIS A 61 3.26 -12.15 25.38
C HIS A 61 2.86 -12.03 23.91
N ILE A 62 1.57 -12.16 23.60
CA ILE A 62 1.05 -12.00 22.23
C ILE A 62 1.35 -10.58 21.72
N THR A 63 1.14 -9.56 22.56
CA THR A 63 1.46 -8.16 22.21
C THR A 63 2.97 -7.97 22.00
N SER A 64 3.80 -8.58 22.84
CA SER A 64 5.26 -8.51 22.72
C SER A 64 5.75 -9.18 21.43
N VAL A 65 5.24 -10.37 21.10
CA VAL A 65 5.57 -11.06 19.85
C VAL A 65 5.11 -10.24 18.65
N LYS A 66 3.88 -9.72 18.66
CA LYS A 66 3.37 -8.84 17.59
C LYS A 66 4.28 -7.63 17.39
N ASN A 67 4.70 -6.97 18.47
CA ASN A 67 5.60 -5.82 18.40
C ASN A 67 6.98 -6.20 17.84
N ILE A 68 7.55 -7.36 18.21
CA ILE A 68 8.83 -7.84 17.66
C ILE A 68 8.71 -8.07 16.15
N LEU A 69 7.63 -8.75 15.72
CA LEU A 69 7.38 -9.02 14.30
C LEU A 69 7.17 -7.72 13.51
N GLU A 70 6.39 -6.78 14.04
CA GLU A 70 6.17 -5.46 13.42
C GLU A 70 7.47 -4.66 13.33
N ASN A 71 8.31 -4.66 14.38
CA ASN A 71 9.62 -3.99 14.34
C ASN A 71 10.56 -4.62 13.31
N HIS A 72 10.51 -5.94 13.16
CA HIS A 72 11.29 -6.62 12.12
C HIS A 72 10.78 -6.27 10.72
N ALA A 73 9.46 -6.25 10.50
CA ALA A 73 8.86 -5.80 9.25
C ALA A 73 9.25 -4.34 8.93
N ASN A 74 9.24 -3.45 9.93
CA ASN A 74 9.71 -2.06 9.79
C ASN A 74 11.16 -1.97 9.34
N TYR A 75 12.04 -2.77 9.95
CA TYR A 75 13.44 -2.85 9.56
C TYR A 75 13.60 -3.28 8.10
N LEU A 76 12.91 -4.35 7.70
CA LEU A 76 12.96 -4.86 6.33
C LEU A 76 12.37 -3.84 5.31
N MET A 77 11.26 -3.19 5.65
CA MET A 77 10.59 -2.21 4.79
C MET A 77 11.37 -0.90 4.65
N SER A 78 12.00 -0.41 5.74
CA SER A 78 12.85 0.77 5.69
C SER A 78 14.11 0.51 4.86
N GLY A 79 14.72 -0.67 5.02
CA GLY A 79 15.87 -1.12 4.22
C GLY A 79 15.53 -1.57 2.79
N LYS A 80 14.23 -1.59 2.43
CA LYS A 80 13.70 -2.11 1.15
C LYS A 80 14.16 -3.55 0.88
N GLU A 81 14.34 -4.37 1.92
CA GLU A 81 14.76 -5.77 1.83
C GLU A 81 13.57 -6.69 1.51
N LEU A 82 13.02 -6.53 0.30
CA LEU A 82 11.72 -7.08 -0.09
C LEU A 82 11.69 -8.61 -0.13
N SER A 83 12.71 -9.27 -0.67
CA SER A 83 12.75 -10.75 -0.71
C SER A 83 12.80 -11.35 0.70
N LYS A 84 13.51 -10.69 1.63
CA LYS A 84 13.55 -11.09 3.04
C LYS A 84 12.20 -10.85 3.73
N LEU A 85 11.52 -9.74 3.41
CA LEU A 85 10.17 -9.48 3.90
C LEU A 85 9.20 -10.57 3.45
N VAL A 86 9.26 -10.99 2.19
CA VAL A 86 8.38 -12.05 1.69
C VAL A 86 8.69 -13.38 2.37
N ALA A 87 9.97 -13.75 2.52
CA ALA A 87 10.37 -14.94 3.26
C ALA A 87 9.89 -14.89 4.72
N PHE A 88 10.01 -13.73 5.37
CA PHE A 88 9.53 -13.49 6.73
C PHE A 88 8.01 -13.67 6.84
N VAL A 89 7.23 -13.07 5.95
CA VAL A 89 5.76 -13.18 5.93
C VAL A 89 5.33 -14.64 5.72
N LYS A 90 5.93 -15.32 4.75
CA LYS A 90 5.67 -16.74 4.46
C LYS A 90 6.05 -17.65 5.64
N GLY A 91 7.11 -17.32 6.38
CA GLY A 91 7.61 -18.14 7.49
C GLY A 91 6.94 -17.89 8.85
N THR A 92 6.29 -16.74 9.04
CA THR A 92 5.81 -16.32 10.38
C THR A 92 4.30 -16.11 10.48
N GLN A 93 3.55 -16.26 9.38
CA GLN A 93 2.13 -15.89 9.28
C GLN A 93 1.86 -14.43 9.67
N PHE A 94 2.85 -13.56 9.51
CA PHE A 94 2.73 -12.13 9.78
C PHE A 94 1.65 -11.51 8.88
N ASP A 95 0.69 -10.82 9.48
CA ASP A 95 -0.37 -10.12 8.74
C ASP A 95 0.19 -8.86 8.07
N LEU A 96 0.70 -9.05 6.85
CA LEU A 96 1.28 -7.97 6.05
C LEU A 96 0.22 -6.92 5.67
N VAL A 97 -1.04 -7.32 5.48
CA VAL A 97 -2.12 -6.40 5.09
C VAL A 97 -2.42 -5.45 6.25
N GLU A 98 -2.63 -5.98 7.46
CA GLU A 98 -2.85 -5.16 8.66
C GLU A 98 -1.67 -4.20 8.89
N TYR A 99 -0.45 -4.70 8.76
CA TYR A 99 0.76 -3.89 8.88
C TYR A 99 0.81 -2.75 7.85
N LEU A 100 0.67 -3.05 6.55
CA LEU A 100 0.78 -2.03 5.49
C LEU A 100 -0.32 -0.96 5.58
N GLN A 101 -1.52 -1.31 6.07
CA GLN A 101 -2.60 -0.34 6.28
C GLN A 101 -2.21 0.73 7.31
N ARG A 102 -1.47 0.35 8.35
CA ARG A 102 -0.96 1.26 9.38
C ARG A 102 0.25 2.06 8.86
N GLU A 103 1.09 1.42 8.06
CA GLU A 103 2.37 1.95 7.60
C GLU A 103 2.28 2.93 6.42
N ARG A 104 1.08 3.22 5.92
CA ARG A 104 0.83 4.06 4.73
C ARG A 104 1.56 5.41 4.69
N TYR A 105 1.96 5.96 5.84
CA TYR A 105 2.68 7.23 5.94
C TYR A 105 4.04 7.13 6.66
N GLY A 106 4.53 5.91 6.92
CA GLY A 106 5.72 5.66 7.73
C GLY A 106 6.98 5.26 6.94
N PHE A 107 7.72 4.28 7.47
CA PHE A 107 8.98 3.71 6.99
C PHE A 107 8.91 3.11 5.57
N ALA A 108 7.70 2.79 5.10
CA ALA A 108 7.48 2.28 3.75
C ALA A 108 7.61 3.35 2.65
N ARG A 109 7.68 4.65 3.00
CA ARG A 109 7.65 5.75 2.03
C ARG A 109 8.79 5.67 1.00
N LEU A 110 8.48 6.07 -0.24
CA LEU A 110 9.44 6.25 -1.31
C LEU A 110 9.69 7.75 -1.51
N GLU A 111 10.93 8.15 -1.78
CA GLU A 111 11.27 9.57 -1.95
C GLU A 111 10.72 10.12 -3.28
N SER A 112 10.89 9.35 -4.36
CA SER A 112 10.36 9.64 -5.68
C SER A 112 10.07 8.34 -6.44
N PHE A 113 9.25 8.41 -7.48
CA PHE A 113 9.00 7.25 -8.34
C PHE A 113 10.28 6.75 -9.01
N ALA A 114 11.08 7.65 -9.61
CA ALA A 114 12.31 7.27 -10.29
C ALA A 114 13.32 6.59 -9.36
N SER A 115 13.64 7.23 -8.22
CA SER A 115 14.57 6.65 -7.25
C SER A 115 14.02 5.36 -6.63
N GLY A 116 12.71 5.27 -6.42
CA GLY A 116 12.05 4.06 -5.95
C GLY A 116 12.16 2.92 -6.97
N LEU A 117 11.90 3.20 -8.25
CA LEU A 117 11.94 2.21 -9.33
C LEU A 117 13.36 1.63 -9.50
N GLU A 118 14.37 2.48 -9.52
CA GLU A 118 15.77 2.08 -9.62
C GLU A 118 16.21 1.27 -8.39
N LEU A 119 16.03 1.83 -7.19
CA LEU A 119 16.46 1.19 -5.93
C LEU A 119 15.79 -0.16 -5.71
N ILE A 120 14.49 -0.25 -5.96
CA ILE A 120 13.71 -1.48 -5.76
C ILE A 120 14.04 -2.49 -6.85
N GLY A 121 14.20 -2.05 -8.10
CA GLY A 121 14.63 -2.90 -9.20
C GLY A 121 15.99 -3.56 -8.94
N GLU A 122 16.96 -2.77 -8.43
CA GLU A 122 18.26 -3.26 -8.01
C GLU A 122 18.15 -4.27 -6.85
N LYS A 123 17.46 -3.88 -5.76
CA LYS A 123 17.35 -4.72 -4.54
C LYS A 123 16.59 -6.02 -4.74
N LEU A 124 15.63 -6.05 -5.67
CA LEU A 124 14.92 -7.27 -5.99
C LEU A 124 15.73 -8.17 -6.91
N GLU A 125 16.69 -7.67 -7.68
CA GLU A 125 17.37 -8.45 -8.72
C GLU A 125 16.36 -9.11 -9.69
N MET A 126 15.66 -8.28 -10.47
CA MET A 126 14.53 -8.69 -11.35
C MET A 126 14.89 -9.71 -12.46
N GLY A 127 16.16 -10.12 -12.54
CA GLY A 127 16.65 -11.18 -13.42
C GLY A 127 16.30 -12.59 -12.95
N THR A 128 15.96 -12.81 -11.67
CA THR A 128 15.61 -14.15 -11.17
C THR A 128 14.10 -14.40 -11.14
N LEU A 129 13.69 -15.66 -11.34
CA LEU A 129 12.28 -16.05 -11.24
C LEU A 129 11.75 -15.85 -9.80
N GLN A 130 12.55 -16.19 -8.79
CA GLN A 130 12.14 -16.08 -7.39
C GLN A 130 11.86 -14.62 -7.01
N SER A 131 12.74 -13.71 -7.39
CA SER A 131 12.56 -12.27 -7.18
C SER A 131 11.29 -11.74 -7.83
N ARG A 132 10.98 -12.19 -9.05
CA ARG A 132 9.73 -11.84 -9.73
C ARG A 132 8.51 -12.36 -8.98
N LEU A 133 8.53 -13.61 -8.49
CA LEU A 133 7.43 -14.16 -7.69
C LEU A 133 7.24 -13.44 -6.35
N ASP A 134 8.33 -13.02 -5.72
CA ASP A 134 8.27 -12.25 -4.47
C ASP A 134 7.74 -10.83 -4.74
N ALA A 135 8.11 -10.20 -5.86
CA ALA A 135 7.54 -8.94 -6.29
C ALA A 135 6.04 -9.04 -6.61
N GLU A 136 5.60 -10.13 -7.28
CA GLU A 136 4.16 -10.40 -7.53
C GLU A 136 3.38 -10.56 -6.23
N PHE A 137 3.94 -11.31 -5.29
CA PHE A 137 3.36 -11.48 -3.97
C PHE A 137 3.18 -10.13 -3.28
N LEU A 138 4.20 -9.27 -3.31
CA LEU A 138 4.12 -7.93 -2.73
C LEU A 138 3.11 -7.05 -3.48
N LEU A 139 3.11 -7.07 -4.81
CA LEU A 139 2.17 -6.30 -5.62
C LEU A 139 0.72 -6.61 -5.24
N ALA A 140 0.38 -7.89 -5.08
CA ALA A 140 -0.97 -8.30 -4.66
C ALA A 140 -1.36 -7.71 -3.29
N HIS A 141 -0.43 -7.71 -2.32
CA HIS A 141 -0.67 -7.12 -1.00
C HIS A 141 -0.75 -5.59 -1.05
N MET A 142 0.09 -4.94 -1.85
CA MET A 142 0.03 -3.48 -2.04
C MET A 142 -1.27 -3.06 -2.71
N CYS A 143 -1.78 -3.84 -3.67
CA CYS A 143 -3.09 -3.64 -4.29
C CYS A 143 -4.24 -3.76 -3.28
N SER A 144 -4.22 -4.77 -2.40
CA SER A 144 -5.27 -4.94 -1.38
C SER A 144 -5.35 -3.76 -0.41
N VAL A 145 -4.19 -3.19 -0.08
CA VAL A 145 -4.10 -1.97 0.73
C VAL A 145 -4.02 -0.69 -0.10
N LYS A 146 -4.33 -0.71 -1.40
CA LYS A 146 -4.31 0.47 -2.31
C LYS A 146 -3.10 1.40 -2.09
N PHE A 147 -1.89 0.85 -1.91
CA PHE A 147 -0.68 1.63 -1.65
C PHE A 147 -0.06 2.10 -2.96
N LYS A 148 -0.64 3.16 -3.53
CA LYS A 148 -0.36 3.61 -4.91
C LYS A 148 1.13 3.74 -5.26
N GLU A 149 1.94 4.34 -4.38
CA GLU A 149 3.38 4.52 -4.63
C GLU A 149 4.09 3.18 -4.93
N TRP A 150 3.84 2.17 -4.10
CA TRP A 150 4.40 0.83 -4.27
C TRP A 150 3.78 0.08 -5.44
N ILE A 151 2.47 0.23 -5.65
CA ILE A 151 1.78 -0.39 -6.79
C ILE A 151 2.40 0.07 -8.11
N VAL A 152 2.61 1.38 -8.32
CA VAL A 152 3.20 1.90 -9.56
C VAL A 152 4.59 1.31 -9.78
N VAL A 153 5.45 1.29 -8.74
CA VAL A 153 6.81 0.78 -8.85
C VAL A 153 6.81 -0.72 -9.17
N LEU A 154 6.13 -1.54 -8.38
CA LEU A 154 6.13 -2.99 -8.56
C LEU A 154 5.45 -3.39 -9.88
N ALA A 155 4.34 -2.76 -10.24
CA ALA A 155 3.66 -3.03 -11.50
C ALA A 155 4.50 -2.61 -12.72
N THR A 156 5.33 -1.56 -12.60
CA THR A 156 6.28 -1.18 -13.66
C THR A 156 7.39 -2.21 -13.80
N LEU A 157 8.05 -2.59 -12.70
CA LEU A 157 9.11 -3.63 -12.70
C LEU A 157 8.62 -4.97 -13.26
N LEU A 158 7.38 -5.35 -12.92
CA LEU A 158 6.73 -6.57 -13.39
C LEU A 158 6.04 -6.41 -14.75
N ARG A 159 6.03 -5.20 -15.31
CA ARG A 159 5.38 -4.86 -16.59
C ARG A 159 3.91 -5.28 -16.63
N ARG A 160 3.19 -5.10 -15.51
CA ARG A 160 1.76 -5.42 -15.35
C ARG A 160 0.89 -4.30 -15.88
N SER A 161 0.68 -4.30 -17.20
CA SER A 161 -0.11 -3.29 -17.90
C SER A 161 -1.53 -3.14 -17.34
N GLU A 162 -2.25 -4.23 -17.06
CA GLU A 162 -3.63 -4.17 -16.55
C GLU A 162 -3.74 -3.41 -15.21
N VAL A 163 -2.79 -3.64 -14.30
CA VAL A 163 -2.75 -2.95 -12.99
C VAL A 163 -2.44 -1.46 -13.18
N LEU A 164 -1.53 -1.13 -14.09
CA LEU A 164 -1.19 0.26 -14.42
C LEU A 164 -2.35 0.98 -15.11
N LEU A 165 -3.05 0.32 -16.03
CA LEU A 165 -4.24 0.85 -16.71
C LEU A 165 -5.32 1.20 -15.71
N ASP A 166 -5.68 0.28 -14.82
CA ASP A 166 -6.71 0.54 -13.81
C ASP A 166 -6.31 1.68 -12.85
N LEU A 167 -5.01 1.86 -12.61
CA LEU A 167 -4.50 2.97 -11.80
C LEU A 167 -4.58 4.33 -12.52
N PHE A 168 -4.31 4.36 -13.82
CA PHE A 168 -4.22 5.59 -14.61
C PHE A 168 -5.53 5.99 -15.29
N ARG A 169 -6.47 5.05 -15.51
CA ARG A 169 -7.73 5.26 -16.24
C ARG A 169 -8.50 6.50 -15.75
N HIS A 170 -8.49 6.76 -14.45
CA HIS A 170 -9.23 7.88 -13.85
C HIS A 170 -8.34 9.02 -13.36
N ASP A 171 -7.04 9.02 -13.69
CA ASP A 171 -6.08 10.01 -13.21
C ASP A 171 -5.05 10.37 -14.31
N ASN A 172 -5.49 11.19 -15.26
CA ASN A 172 -4.65 11.66 -16.36
C ASN A 172 -3.42 12.46 -15.89
N ARG A 173 -3.50 13.10 -14.71
CA ARG A 173 -2.36 13.81 -14.11
C ARG A 173 -1.28 12.83 -13.69
N LEU A 174 -1.68 11.74 -13.03
CA LEU A 174 -0.77 10.67 -12.65
C LEU A 174 -0.15 9.99 -13.87
N TRP A 175 -0.95 9.71 -14.91
CA TRP A 175 -0.45 9.20 -16.19
C TRP A 175 0.61 10.12 -16.81
N THR A 176 0.30 11.41 -16.94
CA THR A 176 1.22 12.39 -17.55
C THR A 176 2.56 12.45 -16.79
N ALA A 177 2.51 12.45 -15.46
CA ALA A 177 3.72 12.47 -14.64
C ALA A 177 4.52 11.16 -14.70
N TYR A 178 3.83 10.02 -14.71
CA TYR A 178 4.45 8.71 -14.88
C TYR A 178 5.21 8.66 -16.22
N GLY A 179 4.52 9.03 -17.31
CA GLY A 179 5.11 8.98 -18.64
C GLY A 179 6.27 9.95 -18.83
N ALA A 180 6.11 11.20 -18.37
CA ALA A 180 7.20 12.18 -18.40
C ALA A 180 8.44 11.69 -17.61
N THR A 181 8.24 11.01 -16.48
CA THR A 181 9.35 10.49 -15.67
C THR A 181 10.10 9.39 -16.41
N LEU A 182 9.40 8.41 -16.99
CA LEU A 182 10.03 7.31 -17.74
C LEU A 182 10.73 7.80 -19.01
N GLN A 183 10.18 8.80 -19.69
CA GLN A 183 10.79 9.38 -20.89
C GLN A 183 12.01 10.27 -20.57
N SER A 184 12.01 10.92 -19.39
CA SER A 184 13.10 11.83 -19.00
C SER A 184 14.42 11.14 -18.68
N GLN A 185 14.41 9.83 -18.40
CA GLN A 185 15.58 9.10 -17.93
C GLN A 185 15.97 7.98 -18.92
N PRO A 186 17.19 7.98 -19.47
CA PRO A 186 17.62 6.95 -20.41
C PRO A 186 17.73 5.56 -19.77
N ALA A 187 17.94 5.48 -18.44
CA ALA A 187 17.94 4.23 -17.70
C ALA A 187 16.59 3.48 -17.77
N PHE A 188 15.49 4.19 -18.07
CA PHE A 188 14.14 3.63 -18.13
C PHE A 188 13.66 3.33 -19.56
N ALA A 189 14.58 3.34 -20.54
CA ALA A 189 14.25 3.02 -21.93
C ALA A 189 13.61 1.63 -22.10
N GLU A 190 13.91 0.68 -21.20
CA GLU A 190 13.32 -0.66 -21.20
C GLU A 190 11.80 -0.69 -20.94
N TYR A 191 11.22 0.41 -20.47
CA TYR A 191 9.78 0.54 -20.20
C TYR A 191 9.05 1.39 -21.24
N HIS A 192 9.73 1.89 -22.28
CA HIS A 192 9.09 2.75 -23.29
C HIS A 192 8.05 2.00 -24.13
N ASP A 193 8.27 0.71 -24.39
CA ASP A 193 7.29 -0.14 -25.07
C ASP A 193 6.05 -0.42 -24.22
N LEU A 194 6.22 -0.57 -22.89
CA LEU A 194 5.11 -0.63 -21.93
C LEU A 194 4.31 0.67 -21.96
N LEU A 195 4.99 1.82 -22.00
CA LEU A 195 4.35 3.13 -22.04
C LEU A 195 3.52 3.32 -23.31
N GLU A 196 4.04 2.94 -24.47
CA GLU A 196 3.32 2.98 -25.74
C GLU A 196 2.06 2.11 -25.70
N ALA A 197 2.18 0.86 -25.22
CA ALA A 197 1.04 -0.05 -25.10
C ALA A 197 -0.05 0.46 -24.12
N LEU A 198 0.36 1.14 -23.04
CA LEU A 198 -0.57 1.77 -22.10
C LEU A 198 -1.29 2.96 -22.75
N GLU A 199 -0.57 3.80 -23.50
CA GLU A 199 -1.12 4.98 -24.16
C GLU A 199 -2.21 4.60 -25.17
N GLU A 200 -1.95 3.59 -26.02
CA GLU A 200 -2.94 3.09 -26.98
C GLU A 200 -4.23 2.62 -26.29
N ARG A 201 -4.10 1.89 -25.18
CA ARG A 201 -5.23 1.35 -24.43
C ARG A 201 -6.02 2.39 -23.67
N LEU A 202 -5.36 3.39 -23.09
CA LEU A 202 -6.03 4.52 -22.44
C LEU A 202 -6.88 5.30 -23.46
N LYS A 203 -6.31 5.65 -24.62
CA LYS A 203 -7.05 6.31 -25.72
C LYS A 203 -8.24 5.49 -26.21
N SER A 204 -8.09 4.15 -26.29
CA SER A 204 -9.19 3.28 -26.73
C SER A 204 -10.35 3.23 -25.72
N SER A 205 -10.05 3.39 -24.43
CA SER A 205 -11.05 3.34 -23.36
C SER A 205 -11.86 4.64 -23.31
N ASP A 206 -11.22 5.79 -23.49
CA ASP A 206 -11.88 7.10 -23.51
C ASP A 206 -12.91 7.19 -24.67
N ASN A 207 -12.56 6.64 -25.83
CA ASN A 207 -13.46 6.57 -26.99
C ASN A 207 -14.72 5.70 -26.77
N LEU A 208 -14.71 4.79 -25.79
CA LEU A 208 -15.85 3.93 -25.44
C LEU A 208 -16.76 4.57 -24.39
N GLU A 209 -16.24 5.49 -23.56
CA GLU A 209 -17.03 6.21 -22.54
C GLU A 209 -17.77 7.43 -23.11
N GLU A 210 -17.33 7.97 -24.26
CA GLU A 210 -18.00 9.08 -24.97
C GLU A 210 -19.19 8.67 -25.87
N LYS A 211 -19.59 7.39 -25.88
CA LYS A 211 -20.63 6.84 -26.76
C LYS A 211 -21.82 6.25 -26.01
#